data_AF-A0A2T6A3J5-F1
#
_entry.id   AF-A0A2T6A3J5-F1
#
_cell.length_a   1.000
_cell.length_b   1.000
_cell.length_c   1.000
_cell.angle_alpha   90.00
_cell.angle_beta   90.00
_cell.angle_gamma   90.00
#
_symmetry.space_group_name_H-M   'P 1'
#
loop_
_entity.id
_entity.type
_entity.pdbx_description
1 polymer ?
#
loop_
_entity_poly.entity_id
_entity_poly.type
_entity_poly.pdbx_seq_one_letter_code
_entity_poly.pdbx_strand_id
1 'polypeptide(L)'
;MMAYVDWAFHLAQAPGKQMELGVKAGRKWQRLMAHLMASAMDPQAAPVITPLPGDRRFAGEAWAKPPFSWMSQAFLLQQQWLHNVTHEVPGVTKHHEDVVSFAAKQILDVCAPSNNPFTNPEVVARTWATGGMNLVKGWQNWLQDVVRQIRQRVSRPLHRVAMWR
;
A
#
# COMPACT_ATOMS: atom_id res chain seq x y z
N MET A 1 14.10 -14.15 -7.06
CA MET A 1 13.39 -14.79 -8.19
C MET A 1 12.82 -16.16 -7.79
N MET A 2 13.63 -17.08 -7.23
CA MET A 2 13.19 -18.45 -6.91
C MET A 2 11.97 -18.53 -5.96
N ALA A 3 11.91 -17.71 -4.90
CA ALA A 3 10.77 -17.72 -3.97
C ALA A 3 9.41 -17.43 -4.64
N TYR A 4 9.37 -16.56 -5.66
CA TYR A 4 8.13 -16.25 -6.39
C TYR A 4 7.70 -17.40 -7.30
N VAL A 5 8.67 -18.03 -7.99
CA VAL A 5 8.39 -19.16 -8.88
C VAL A 5 7.92 -20.36 -8.06
N ASP A 6 8.57 -20.62 -6.93
CA ASP A 6 8.20 -21.66 -5.96
C ASP A 6 6.77 -21.44 -5.42
N TRP A 7 6.50 -20.24 -4.90
CA TRP A 7 5.16 -19.86 -4.45
C TRP A 7 4.09 -20.01 -5.55
N ALA A 8 4.37 -19.52 -6.76
CA ALA A 8 3.42 -19.58 -7.88
C ALA A 8 3.14 -21.02 -8.30
N PHE A 9 4.17 -21.87 -8.36
CA PHE A 9 4.05 -23.29 -8.70
C PHE A 9 3.20 -24.05 -7.68
N HIS A 10 3.46 -23.85 -6.38
CA HIS A 10 2.70 -24.48 -5.32
C HIS A 10 1.26 -23.97 -5.24
N LEU A 11 1.05 -22.66 -5.40
CA LEU A 11 -0.30 -22.09 -5.46
C LEU A 11 -1.09 -22.61 -6.67
N ALA A 12 -0.44 -22.78 -7.83
CA ALA A 12 -1.08 -23.30 -9.03
C ALA A 12 -1.57 -24.75 -8.87
N GLN A 13 -0.89 -25.55 -8.04
CA GLN A 13 -1.22 -26.95 -7.78
C GLN A 13 -2.08 -27.18 -6.53
N ALA A 14 -2.50 -26.11 -5.85
CA ALA A 14 -3.31 -26.18 -4.63
C ALA A 14 -4.78 -25.78 -4.90
N PRO A 15 -5.61 -26.63 -5.52
CA PRO A 15 -6.99 -26.27 -5.89
C PRO A 15 -7.86 -25.88 -4.69
N GLY A 16 -7.65 -26.51 -3.52
CA GLY A 16 -8.33 -26.12 -2.28
C GLY A 16 -8.00 -24.69 -1.85
N LYS A 17 -6.72 -24.30 -1.92
CA LYS A 17 -6.28 -22.92 -1.62
C LYS A 17 -6.84 -21.94 -2.64
N GLN A 18 -6.85 -22.29 -3.93
CA GLN A 18 -7.43 -21.46 -4.99
C GLN A 18 -8.92 -21.19 -4.76
N MET A 19 -9.69 -22.23 -4.41
CA MET A 19 -11.12 -22.08 -4.10
C MET A 19 -11.33 -21.19 -2.86
N GLU A 20 -10.56 -21.42 -1.79
CA GLU A 20 -10.58 -20.59 -0.59
C GLU A 20 -10.32 -19.11 -0.91
N LEU A 21 -9.28 -18.84 -1.70
CA LEU A 21 -8.91 -17.49 -2.16
C LEU A 21 -10.01 -16.85 -3.01
N GLY A 22 -10.64 -17.63 -3.90
CA GLY A 22 -11.76 -17.19 -4.72
C GLY A 22 -12.97 -16.80 -3.88
N VAL A 23 -13.34 -17.62 -2.89
CA VAL A 23 -14.43 -17.33 -1.95
C VAL A 23 -14.12 -16.08 -1.11
N LYS A 24 -12.88 -15.97 -0.60
CA LYS A 24 -12.43 -14.79 0.16
C LYS A 24 -12.44 -13.52 -0.71
N ALA A 25 -12.01 -13.61 -1.97
CA ALA A 25 -12.04 -12.50 -2.93
C ALA A 25 -13.49 -12.05 -3.21
N GLY A 26 -14.37 -13.00 -3.54
CA GLY A 26 -15.77 -12.74 -3.81
C GLY A 26 -16.49 -12.06 -2.63
N ARG A 27 -16.25 -12.54 -1.40
CA ARG A 27 -16.82 -11.91 -0.20
C ARG A 27 -16.33 -10.47 0.01
N LYS A 28 -15.06 -10.18 -0.28
CA LYS A 28 -14.53 -8.81 -0.18
C LYS A 28 -15.10 -7.91 -1.28
N TRP A 29 -15.23 -8.42 -2.49
CA TRP A 29 -15.89 -7.70 -3.58
C TRP A 29 -17.34 -7.34 -3.24
N GLN A 30 -18.12 -8.31 -2.72
CA GLN A 30 -19.48 -8.08 -2.26
C GLN A 30 -19.55 -6.99 -1.17
N ARG A 31 -18.65 -7.03 -0.18
CA ARG A 31 -18.56 -5.99 0.87
C ARG A 31 -18.23 -4.62 0.27
N LEU A 32 -17.30 -4.55 -0.68
CA LEU A 32 -16.97 -3.30 -1.36
C LEU A 32 -18.17 -2.74 -2.13
N MET A 33 -18.84 -3.56 -2.93
CA MET A 33 -20.03 -3.13 -3.69
C MET A 33 -21.15 -2.66 -2.76
N ALA A 34 -21.40 -3.38 -1.66
CA ALA A 34 -22.36 -2.97 -0.65
C ALA A 34 -22.00 -1.61 -0.03
N HIS A 35 -20.71 -1.38 0.27
CA HIS A 35 -20.25 -0.08 0.77
C HIS A 35 -20.42 1.04 -0.26
N LEU A 36 -20.09 0.80 -1.53
CA LEU A 36 -20.29 1.78 -2.60
C LEU A 36 -21.75 2.19 -2.73
N MET A 37 -22.66 1.21 -2.73
CA MET A 37 -24.11 1.49 -2.79
C MET A 37 -24.60 2.23 -1.54
N ALA A 38 -24.22 1.78 -0.35
CA ALA A 38 -24.61 2.41 0.90
C ALA A 38 -24.09 3.86 0.99
N SER A 39 -22.81 4.07 0.66
CA SER A 39 -22.17 5.39 0.73
C SER A 39 -22.61 6.37 -0.36
N ALA A 40 -23.17 5.86 -1.47
CA ALA A 40 -23.82 6.69 -2.47
C ALA A 40 -25.17 7.26 -1.98
N MET A 41 -25.85 6.57 -1.06
CA MET A 41 -27.12 7.00 -0.47
C MET A 41 -26.93 7.78 0.84
N ASP A 42 -25.94 7.38 1.63
CA ASP A 42 -25.60 7.98 2.92
C ASP A 42 -24.09 8.25 2.98
N PRO A 43 -23.66 9.52 2.93
CA PRO A 43 -22.25 9.89 3.07
C PRO A 43 -21.58 9.43 4.38
N GLN A 44 -22.36 9.01 5.39
CA GLN A 44 -21.89 8.49 6.68
C GLN A 44 -21.97 6.96 6.78
N ALA A 45 -22.19 6.26 5.66
CA ALA A 45 -22.21 4.80 5.64
C ALA A 45 -20.94 4.22 6.28
N ALA A 46 -21.13 3.27 7.19
CA ALA A 46 -20.04 2.67 7.93
C ALA A 46 -18.97 2.05 7.01
N PRO A 47 -17.68 2.16 7.34
CA PRO A 47 -16.62 1.50 6.60
C PRO A 47 -16.78 -0.02 6.75
N VAL A 48 -16.49 -0.75 5.67
CA VAL A 48 -16.52 -2.22 5.70
C VAL A 48 -15.25 -2.80 6.29
N ILE A 49 -14.15 -2.05 6.33
CA ILE A 49 -12.90 -2.46 6.96
C ILE A 49 -12.19 -1.22 7.53
N THR A 50 -11.55 -1.40 8.68
CA THR A 50 -10.73 -0.36 9.31
C THR A 50 -9.24 -0.62 9.04
N PRO A 51 -8.41 0.43 9.00
CA PRO A 51 -6.96 0.28 8.90
C PRO A 51 -6.39 -0.54 10.06
N LEU A 52 -5.26 -1.20 9.82
CA LEU A 52 -4.52 -1.88 10.89
C LEU A 52 -4.07 -0.89 11.97
N PRO A 53 -3.91 -1.33 13.23
CA PRO A 53 -3.35 -0.48 14.28
C PRO A 53 -2.03 0.17 13.86
N GLY A 54 -1.95 1.49 14.00
CA GLY A 54 -0.77 2.27 13.59
C GLY A 54 -0.79 2.76 12.14
N ASP A 55 -1.66 2.24 11.27
CA ASP A 55 -1.86 2.78 9.92
C ASP A 55 -2.72 4.05 9.96
N ARG A 56 -2.07 5.20 9.77
CA ARG A 56 -2.70 6.53 9.82
C ARG A 56 -3.01 7.12 8.44
N ARG A 57 -2.78 6.36 7.36
CA ARG A 57 -2.90 6.87 5.98
C ARG A 57 -4.30 7.38 5.63
N PHE A 58 -5.33 6.83 6.27
CA PHE A 58 -6.73 7.12 5.99
C PHE A 58 -7.46 7.76 7.18
N ALA A 59 -6.73 8.48 8.04
CA ALA A 59 -7.27 9.03 9.28
C ALA A 59 -8.04 10.36 9.10
N GLY A 60 -7.82 11.09 8.00
CA GLY A 60 -8.49 12.35 7.73
C GLY A 60 -9.98 12.19 7.42
N GLU A 61 -10.82 13.15 7.81
CA GLU A 61 -12.28 13.11 7.62
C GLU A 61 -12.70 12.93 6.16
N ALA A 62 -11.91 13.44 5.22
CA ALA A 62 -12.20 13.32 3.79
C ALA A 62 -12.12 11.86 3.30
N TRP A 63 -11.33 11.00 3.96
CA TRP A 63 -11.26 9.58 3.66
C TRP A 63 -12.53 8.81 4.02
N ALA A 64 -13.41 9.36 4.85
CA ALA A 64 -14.70 8.77 5.17
C ALA A 64 -15.77 9.04 4.09
N LYS A 65 -15.50 9.93 3.13
CA LYS A 65 -16.50 10.41 2.15
C LYS A 65 -16.19 9.93 0.73
N PRO A 66 -17.20 9.61 -0.10
CA PRO A 66 -16.98 9.34 -1.52
C PRO A 66 -16.33 10.53 -2.24
N PRO A 67 -15.46 10.29 -3.25
CA PRO A 67 -15.01 8.98 -3.74
C PRO A 67 -13.82 8.39 -2.96
N PHE A 68 -13.23 9.12 -2.00
CA PHE A 68 -12.02 8.71 -1.30
C PHE A 68 -12.25 7.53 -0.33
N SER A 69 -13.45 7.41 0.24
CA SER A 69 -13.86 6.23 1.00
C SER A 69 -13.84 4.98 0.14
N TRP A 70 -14.28 5.05 -1.12
CA TRP A 70 -14.25 3.91 -2.02
C TRP A 70 -12.82 3.43 -2.30
N MET A 71 -11.91 4.38 -2.52
CA MET A 71 -10.49 4.09 -2.76
C MET A 71 -9.82 3.47 -1.53
N SER A 72 -10.02 4.04 -0.35
CA SER A 72 -9.42 3.54 0.89
C SER A 72 -9.98 2.16 1.26
N GLN A 73 -11.30 1.95 1.18
CA GLN A 73 -11.92 0.65 1.47
C GLN A 73 -11.48 -0.43 0.48
N ALA A 74 -11.38 -0.12 -0.81
CA ALA A 74 -10.85 -1.05 -1.81
C ALA A 74 -9.40 -1.46 -1.51
N PHE A 75 -8.55 -0.48 -1.17
CA PHE A 75 -7.16 -0.72 -0.83
C PHE A 75 -7.00 -1.59 0.44
N LEU A 76 -7.73 -1.28 1.51
CA LEU A 76 -7.69 -2.05 2.76
C LEU A 76 -8.18 -3.49 2.57
N LEU A 77 -9.21 -3.70 1.76
CA LEU A 77 -9.67 -5.04 1.39
C LEU A 77 -8.62 -5.80 0.58
N GLN A 78 -7.92 -5.13 -0.35
CA GLN A 78 -6.80 -5.74 -1.10
C GLN A 78 -5.65 -6.11 -0.18
N GLN A 79 -5.26 -5.25 0.78
CA GLN A 79 -4.23 -5.58 1.78
C GLN A 79 -4.59 -6.84 2.56
N GLN A 80 -5.83 -6.94 3.03
CA GLN A 80 -6.28 -8.12 3.75
C GLN A 80 -6.32 -9.35 2.84
N TRP A 81 -6.72 -9.22 1.57
CA TRP A 81 -6.72 -10.34 0.63
C TRP A 81 -5.31 -10.83 0.31
N LEU A 82 -4.39 -9.90 0.08
CA LEU A 82 -2.99 -10.19 -0.23
C LEU A 82 -2.36 -11.06 0.85
N HIS A 83 -2.63 -10.76 2.12
CA HIS A 83 -2.16 -11.59 3.24
C HIS A 83 -2.57 -13.07 3.08
N ASN A 84 -3.80 -13.34 2.63
CA ASN A 84 -4.28 -14.72 2.43
C ASN A 84 -3.60 -15.42 1.24
N VAL A 85 -3.25 -14.66 0.21
CA VAL A 85 -2.63 -15.15 -1.03
C VAL A 85 -1.16 -15.53 -0.80
N THR A 86 -0.48 -14.80 0.08
CA THR A 86 0.95 -14.96 0.33
C THR A 86 1.28 -15.88 1.51
N HIS A 87 0.28 -16.32 2.27
CA HIS A 87 0.45 -17.17 3.46
C HIS A 87 -0.37 -18.46 3.38
N GLU A 88 0.10 -19.47 4.09
CA GLU A 88 -0.53 -20.79 4.20
C GLU A 88 -0.74 -21.41 2.81
N VAL A 89 0.29 -21.34 1.95
CA VAL A 89 0.29 -21.96 0.63
C VAL A 89 0.92 -23.36 0.77
N PRO A 90 0.17 -24.45 0.53
CA PRO A 90 0.69 -25.81 0.73
C PRO A 90 1.96 -26.08 -0.06
N GLY A 91 3.00 -26.56 0.63
CA GLY A 91 4.29 -26.91 0.03
C GLY A 91 5.30 -25.76 -0.08
N VAL A 92 4.89 -24.52 0.17
CA VAL A 92 5.82 -23.37 0.20
C VAL A 92 6.53 -23.30 1.54
N THR A 93 7.84 -23.04 1.54
CA THR A 93 8.58 -22.83 2.78
C THR A 93 8.20 -21.50 3.44
N LYS A 94 8.23 -21.43 4.78
CA LYS A 94 7.92 -20.19 5.50
C LYS A 94 8.78 -18.99 5.05
N HIS A 95 10.06 -19.24 4.76
CA HIS A 95 10.95 -18.21 4.24
C HIS A 95 10.49 -17.66 2.88
N HIS A 96 10.06 -18.53 1.96
CA HIS A 96 9.55 -18.08 0.66
C HIS A 96 8.22 -17.33 0.79
N GLU A 97 7.31 -17.77 1.66
CA GLU A 97 6.09 -17.02 1.98
C GLU A 97 6.42 -15.60 2.49
N ASP A 98 7.36 -15.47 3.42
CA ASP A 98 7.74 -14.18 3.99
C ASP A 98 8.35 -13.25 2.93
N VAL A 99 9.19 -13.77 2.04
CA VAL A 99 9.78 -13.01 0.92
C VAL A 99 8.69 -12.51 -0.03
N VAL A 100 7.79 -13.39 -0.46
CA VAL A 100 6.69 -13.05 -1.37
C VAL A 100 5.73 -12.06 -0.70
N SER A 101 5.37 -12.31 0.56
CA SER A 101 4.48 -11.43 1.31
C SER A 101 5.07 -10.05 1.51
N PHE A 102 6.35 -9.96 1.88
CA PHE A 102 7.02 -8.68 2.06
C PHE A 102 6.99 -7.88 0.76
N ALA A 103 7.42 -8.48 -0.33
CA ALA A 103 7.56 -7.77 -1.59
C ALA A 103 6.20 -7.42 -2.23
N ALA A 104 5.21 -8.31 -2.13
CA ALA A 104 3.86 -7.99 -2.57
C ALA A 104 3.26 -6.85 -1.75
N LYS A 105 3.54 -6.80 -0.43
CA LYS A 105 3.14 -5.66 0.42
C LYS A 105 3.83 -4.36 -0.02
N GLN A 106 5.12 -4.39 -0.36
CA GLN A 106 5.83 -3.21 -0.87
C GLN A 106 5.19 -2.68 -2.16
N ILE A 107 4.89 -3.58 -3.11
CA ILE A 107 4.21 -3.22 -4.37
C ILE A 107 2.84 -2.60 -4.08
N LEU A 108 2.05 -3.24 -3.22
CA LEU A 108 0.73 -2.74 -2.85
C LEU A 108 0.83 -1.37 -2.15
N ASP A 109 1.78 -1.21 -1.23
CA ASP A 109 1.99 0.06 -0.51
C ASP A 109 2.39 1.18 -1.48
N VAL A 110 3.16 0.93 -2.53
CA VAL A 110 3.43 1.94 -3.58
C VAL A 110 2.15 2.37 -4.29
N CYS A 111 1.23 1.43 -4.53
CA CYS A 111 -0.07 1.69 -5.15
C CYS A 111 -1.12 2.29 -4.19
N ALA A 112 -0.77 2.56 -2.93
CA ALA A 112 -1.72 3.12 -1.97
C ALA A 112 -2.25 4.49 -2.44
N PRO A 113 -3.56 4.76 -2.35
CA PRO A 113 -4.14 6.03 -2.81
C PRO A 113 -3.62 7.24 -2.02
N SER A 114 -3.15 7.03 -0.79
CA SER A 114 -2.49 8.06 0.02
C SER A 114 -1.15 8.52 -0.57
N ASN A 115 -0.48 7.67 -1.36
CA ASN A 115 0.85 7.94 -1.91
C ASN A 115 0.80 8.66 -3.26
N ASN A 116 -0.38 8.79 -3.87
CA ASN A 116 -0.57 9.52 -5.10
C ASN A 116 -1.22 10.89 -4.82
N PRO A 117 -0.55 12.01 -5.14
CA PRO A 117 -1.06 13.37 -4.92
C PRO A 117 -2.45 13.65 -5.52
N PHE A 118 -2.82 12.95 -6.60
CA PHE A 118 -4.09 13.12 -7.29
C PHE A 118 -5.25 12.34 -6.67
N THR A 119 -4.96 11.34 -5.83
CA THR A 119 -5.98 10.53 -5.13
C THR A 119 -5.98 10.75 -3.63
N ASN A 120 -5.08 11.60 -3.14
CA ASN A 120 -5.00 11.97 -1.73
C ASN A 120 -5.86 13.23 -1.48
N PRO A 121 -6.97 13.14 -0.71
CA PRO A 121 -7.89 14.25 -0.52
C PRO A 121 -7.26 15.43 0.20
N GLU A 122 -6.35 15.22 1.15
CA GLU A 122 -5.66 16.30 1.83
C GLU A 122 -4.76 17.10 0.88
N VAL A 123 -4.05 16.38 -0.01
CA VAL A 123 -3.20 17.01 -1.03
C VAL A 123 -4.05 17.74 -2.06
N VAL A 124 -5.12 17.13 -2.55
CA VAL A 124 -6.06 17.77 -3.48
C VAL A 124 -6.64 19.04 -2.85
N ALA A 125 -7.22 18.96 -1.66
CA ALA A 125 -7.79 20.12 -0.97
C ALA A 125 -6.78 21.25 -0.78
N ARG A 126 -5.55 20.93 -0.38
CA ARG A 126 -4.48 21.93 -0.23
C ARG A 126 -4.03 22.52 -1.56
N THR A 127 -4.00 21.71 -2.62
CA THR A 127 -3.65 22.16 -3.98
C THR A 127 -4.66 23.18 -4.46
N TRP A 128 -5.95 22.91 -4.29
CA TRP A 128 -7.02 23.85 -4.58
C TRP A 128 -6.92 25.14 -3.74
N ALA A 129 -6.76 25.01 -2.42
CA ALA A 129 -6.67 26.17 -1.52
C ALA A 129 -5.46 27.08 -1.78
N THR A 130 -4.37 26.53 -2.32
CA THR A 130 -3.11 27.27 -2.57
C THR A 130 -2.86 27.59 -4.04
N GLY A 131 -3.80 27.28 -4.94
CA GLY A 131 -3.58 27.40 -6.38
C GLY A 131 -2.38 26.59 -6.89
N GLY A 132 -2.09 25.44 -6.26
CA GLY A 132 -0.97 24.56 -6.59
C GLY A 132 0.39 24.94 -5.99
N MET A 133 0.47 26.02 -5.20
CA MET A 133 1.73 26.48 -4.62
C MET A 133 2.35 25.47 -3.63
N ASN A 134 1.55 24.60 -3.02
CA ASN A 134 2.03 23.49 -2.20
C ASN A 134 2.95 22.52 -2.98
N LEU A 135 2.62 22.22 -4.24
CA LEU A 135 3.40 21.31 -5.10
C LEU A 135 4.72 21.95 -5.52
N VAL A 136 4.69 23.25 -5.88
CA VAL A 136 5.90 24.02 -6.22
C VAL A 136 6.88 24.04 -5.04
N LYS A 137 6.38 24.33 -3.83
CA LYS A 137 7.20 24.30 -2.61
C LYS A 137 7.74 22.90 -2.32
N GLY A 138 6.92 21.86 -2.51
CA GLY A 138 7.35 20.47 -2.37
C GLY A 138 8.50 20.12 -3.31
N TRP A 139 8.42 20.53 -4.57
CA TRP A 139 9.49 20.33 -5.56
C TRP A 139 10.78 21.05 -5.19
N GLN A 140 10.69 22.31 -4.75
CA GLN A 140 11.84 23.07 -4.28
C GLN A 140 12.53 22.40 -3.09
N ASN A 141 11.75 21.92 -2.11
CA ASN A 141 12.27 21.18 -0.96
C ASN A 141 12.97 19.89 -1.41
N TRP A 142 12.37 19.13 -2.32
CA TRP A 142 12.96 17.90 -2.85
C TRP A 142 14.31 18.14 -3.55
N LEU A 143 14.41 19.19 -4.38
CA LEU A 143 15.69 19.58 -5.01
C LEU A 143 16.76 19.93 -3.97
N GLN A 144 16.39 20.68 -2.94
CA GLN A 144 17.33 21.02 -1.85
C GLN A 144 17.81 19.77 -1.11
N ASP A 145 16.92 18.81 -0.86
CA ASP A 145 17.27 17.55 -0.21
C ASP A 145 18.19 16.68 -1.08
N VAL A 146 17.97 16.63 -2.40
CA VAL A 146 18.85 15.92 -3.34
C VAL A 146 20.25 16.55 -3.33
N VAL A 147 20.36 17.87 -3.43
CA VAL A 147 21.63 18.59 -3.37
C VAL A 147 22.34 18.34 -2.03
N ARG A 148 21.60 18.36 -0.92
CA ARG A 148 22.13 18.07 0.42
C ARG A 148 22.66 16.64 0.51
N GLN A 149 21.93 15.65 -0.01
CA GLN A 149 22.37 14.25 -0.02
C GLN A 149 23.64 14.04 -0.85
N ILE A 150 23.74 14.68 -2.02
CA ILE A 150 24.94 14.63 -2.86
C ILE A 150 26.14 15.21 -2.10
N ARG A 151 25.98 16.39 -1.48
CA ARG A 151 27.05 17.02 -0.70
C ARG A 151 27.50 16.13 0.47
N GLN A 152 26.57 15.50 1.20
CA GLN A 152 26.90 14.58 2.29
C GLN A 152 27.65 13.33 1.82
N ARG A 153 27.38 12.82 0.61
CA ARG A 153 28.14 11.71 0.01
C ARG A 153 29.56 12.11 -0.38
N VAL A 154 29.74 13.33 -0.89
CA VAL A 154 31.07 13.86 -1.28
C VAL A 154 31.93 14.21 -0.06
N SER A 155 31.33 14.65 1.05
CA SER A 155 32.05 14.99 2.28
C SER A 155 32.31 13.81 3.24
N ARG A 156 31.94 12.57 2.90
CA ARG A 156 32.31 11.38 3.68
C ARG A 156 33.76 11.01 3.37
N PRO A 157 34.70 11.16 4.32
CA PRO A 157 36.08 10.78 4.05
C PRO A 157 36.24 9.26 4.04
N LEU A 158 37.06 8.75 3.11
CA LEU A 158 37.48 7.35 3.01
C LEU A 158 38.39 6.99 4.19
N HIS A 159 37.83 6.78 5.37
CA HIS A 159 38.58 6.33 6.54
C HIS A 159 37.94 5.07 7.12
N ARG A 160 38.19 3.92 6.50
CA ARG A 160 38.23 2.58 7.13
C ARG A 160 38.56 1.50 6.08
N VAL A 161 39.79 1.51 5.56
CA VAL A 161 40.47 0.30 5.11
C VAL A 161 41.93 0.43 5.50
N ALA A 162 42.25 0.10 6.76
CA ALA A 162 43.57 -0.29 7.24
C ALA A 162 43.57 -0.25 8.78
N MET A 163 43.08 -1.29 9.44
CA MET A 163 43.60 -1.66 10.77
C MET A 163 43.10 -3.06 11.18
N TRP A 164 43.66 -4.10 10.56
CA TRP A 164 43.85 -5.42 11.15
C TRP A 164 45.02 -6.07 10.42
N ARG A 165 46.22 -5.75 10.89
CA ARG A 165 47.40 -6.60 10.81
C ARG A 165 47.54 -7.24 12.18
#